data_AF-A0AAW9LCR2-F1
#
_entry.id   AF-A0AAW9LCR2-F1
#
_cell.length_a   1.000
_cell.length_b   1.000
_cell.length_c   1.000
_cell.angle_alpha   90.00
_cell.angle_beta   90.00
_cell.angle_gamma   90.00
#
_symmetry.space_group_name_H-M   'P 1'
#
loop_
_entity.id
_entity.type
_entity.pdbx_description
1 polymer ?
#
loop_
_entity_poly.entity_id
_entity_poly.type
_entity_poly.pdbx_seq_one_letter_code
_entity_poly.pdbx_strand_id
1 'polypeptide(L)'
;MSGNGDMMGDVRPPYEGLLINGRLPENPQTFDVTEGERIRFRFVNAASATVFGVRIAGHEMTVTHADGRPVEPVAVDSFTFGAGERYDVVVEATNPGTWAVQADALDGNEPPARAVLEYESAGGGAHSARRRRVTNCSTETCGRSPRSTG
;
A
#
# COMPACT_ATOMS: atom_id res chain seq x y z
N MET A 1 -6.48 39.19 -36.14
CA MET A 1 -7.36 38.42 -35.24
C MET A 1 -6.64 37.10 -34.96
N SER A 2 -5.83 37.05 -33.90
CA SER A 2 -5.23 35.78 -33.46
C SER A 2 -6.34 34.94 -32.85
N GLY A 3 -6.79 33.93 -33.57
CA GLY A 3 -7.67 32.92 -33.02
C GLY A 3 -6.87 32.14 -31.96
N ASN A 4 -7.20 32.34 -30.70
CA ASN A 4 -6.80 31.44 -29.63
C ASN A 4 -7.50 30.12 -29.91
N GLY A 5 -6.77 29.18 -30.50
CA GLY A 5 -7.20 27.79 -30.54
C GLY A 5 -7.15 27.26 -29.11
N ASP A 6 -8.26 27.37 -28.39
CA ASP A 6 -8.54 26.55 -27.22
C ASP A 6 -8.65 25.10 -27.70
N MET A 7 -7.49 24.49 -27.95
CA MET A 7 -7.30 23.06 -28.09
C MET A 7 -7.96 22.44 -26.86
N MET A 8 -8.93 21.54 -27.08
CA MET A 8 -9.68 20.81 -26.06
C MET A 8 -8.83 20.63 -24.79
N GLY A 9 -9.06 21.50 -23.81
CA GLY A 9 -8.39 21.41 -22.53
C GLY A 9 -8.67 20.03 -21.97
N ASP A 10 -7.62 19.42 -21.43
CA ASP A 10 -7.70 18.22 -20.60
C ASP A 10 -8.53 18.54 -19.35
N VAL A 11 -9.85 18.73 -19.52
CA VAL A 11 -10.80 18.98 -18.44
C VAL A 11 -11.02 17.64 -17.78
N ARG A 12 -10.04 17.24 -16.97
CA ARG A 12 -10.18 16.14 -16.03
C ARG A 12 -11.15 16.59 -14.93
N PRO A 13 -12.09 15.74 -14.52
CA PRO A 13 -12.82 15.97 -13.29
C PRO A 13 -11.82 16.18 -12.14
N PRO A 14 -12.02 17.17 -11.26
CA PRO A 14 -11.15 17.34 -10.10
C PRO A 14 -11.35 16.16 -9.16
N TYR A 15 -10.44 15.19 -9.20
CA TYR A 15 -10.40 14.11 -8.23
C TYR A 15 -9.74 14.59 -6.94
N GLU A 16 -10.26 14.16 -5.79
CA GLU A 16 -9.67 14.48 -4.48
C GLU A 16 -8.25 13.88 -4.33
N GLY A 17 -7.97 12.78 -5.03
CA GLY A 17 -6.66 12.19 -5.08
C GLY A 17 -6.68 10.79 -5.70
N LEU A 18 -5.50 10.30 -6.03
CA LEU A 18 -5.29 8.93 -6.46
C LEU A 18 -5.27 8.01 -5.23
N LEU A 19 -5.62 6.75 -5.42
CA LEU A 19 -5.90 5.82 -4.31
C LEU A 19 -4.87 4.69 -4.23
N ILE A 20 -4.47 4.34 -3.01
CA ILE A 20 -3.84 3.05 -2.71
C ILE A 20 -4.82 2.24 -1.86
N ASN A 21 -5.20 1.05 -2.32
CA ASN A 21 -6.15 0.15 -1.64
C ASN A 21 -7.48 0.83 -1.25
N GLY A 22 -7.97 1.73 -2.12
CA GLY A 22 -9.22 2.46 -1.91
C GLY A 22 -9.14 3.60 -0.89
N ARG A 23 -7.93 3.99 -0.47
CA ARG A 23 -7.72 5.09 0.48
C ARG A 23 -7.14 6.31 -0.20
N LEU A 24 -7.70 7.47 0.17
CA LEU A 24 -7.25 8.78 -0.26
C LEU A 24 -5.91 9.16 0.41
N PRO A 25 -5.15 10.10 -0.18
CA PRO A 25 -3.86 10.53 0.35
C PRO A 25 -3.93 11.14 1.76
N GLU A 26 -5.08 11.71 2.16
CA GLU A 26 -5.32 12.31 3.47
C GLU A 26 -5.57 11.26 4.57
N ASN A 27 -5.93 10.03 4.20
CA ASN A 27 -6.11 8.90 5.11
C ASN A 27 -5.34 7.68 4.58
N PRO A 28 -4.00 7.75 4.51
CA PRO A 28 -3.20 6.73 3.86
C PRO A 28 -3.29 5.39 4.59
N GLN A 29 -3.04 4.31 3.86
CA GLN A 29 -2.77 3.01 4.49
C GLN A 29 -1.37 3.02 5.10
N THR A 30 -1.23 2.49 6.32
CA THR A 30 0.07 2.25 6.95
C THR A 30 0.46 0.78 6.83
N PHE A 31 1.74 0.54 6.55
CA PHE A 31 2.39 -0.76 6.59
C PHE A 31 3.46 -0.72 7.68
N ASP A 32 3.24 -1.50 8.74
CA ASP A 32 4.19 -1.64 9.84
C ASP A 32 5.30 -2.63 9.47
N VAL A 33 6.56 -2.25 9.69
CA VAL A 33 7.73 -3.08 9.38
C VAL A 33 8.75 -3.08 10.52
N THR A 34 9.48 -4.17 10.67
CA THR A 34 10.62 -4.24 11.60
C THR A 34 11.93 -3.95 10.85
N GLU A 35 12.89 -3.30 11.51
CA GLU A 35 14.23 -3.13 10.94
C GLU A 35 14.88 -4.48 10.59
N GLY A 36 15.45 -4.56 9.39
CA GLY A 36 16.05 -5.77 8.82
C GLY A 36 15.04 -6.73 8.16
N GLU A 37 13.75 -6.43 8.21
CA GLU A 37 12.73 -7.24 7.56
C GLU A 37 12.80 -7.12 6.02
N ARG A 38 12.51 -8.23 5.34
CA ARG A 38 12.40 -8.29 3.88
C ARG A 38 10.94 -8.42 3.49
N ILE A 39 10.34 -7.33 2.98
CA ILE A 39 8.93 -7.27 2.60
C ILE A 39 8.80 -7.38 1.09
N ARG A 40 7.80 -8.15 0.62
CA ARG A 40 7.39 -8.16 -0.79
C ARG A 40 6.09 -7.38 -0.96
N PHE A 41 6.16 -6.29 -1.73
CA PHE A 41 4.99 -5.55 -2.17
C PHE A 41 4.55 -6.04 -3.55
N ARG A 42 3.24 -6.21 -3.72
CA ARG A 42 2.62 -6.44 -5.03
C ARG A 42 1.87 -5.17 -5.42
N PHE A 43 2.40 -4.46 -6.41
CA PHE A 43 1.75 -3.31 -7.02
C PHE A 43 0.87 -3.80 -8.15
N VAL A 44 -0.39 -3.33 -8.16
CA VAL A 44 -1.38 -3.66 -9.18
C VAL A 44 -2.00 -2.37 -9.66
N ASN A 45 -1.85 -2.07 -10.94
CA ASN A 45 -2.48 -0.89 -11.51
C ASN A 45 -3.92 -1.24 -11.91
N ALA A 46 -4.86 -0.85 -11.05
CA ALA A 46 -6.29 -1.06 -11.28
C ALA A 46 -6.97 0.11 -12.03
N ALA A 47 -6.21 1.13 -12.46
CA ALA A 47 -6.76 2.22 -13.25
C ALA A 47 -7.05 1.78 -14.69
N SER A 48 -8.00 2.45 -15.33
CA SER A 48 -8.42 2.10 -16.70
C SER A 48 -7.43 2.53 -17.77
N ALA A 49 -6.74 3.66 -17.57
CA ALA A 49 -5.90 4.27 -18.61
C ALA A 49 -4.73 5.10 -18.05
N THR A 50 -4.44 5.02 -16.75
CA THR A 50 -3.39 5.83 -16.11
C THR A 50 -2.12 5.01 -15.95
N VAL A 51 -0.97 5.59 -16.31
CA VAL A 51 0.34 5.02 -15.99
C VAL A 51 0.82 5.65 -14.68
N PHE A 52 1.31 4.83 -13.76
CA PHE A 52 1.84 5.31 -12.49
C PHE A 52 3.35 5.14 -12.41
N GLY A 53 4.02 6.12 -11.82
CA GLY A 53 5.39 6.01 -11.31
C GLY A 53 5.35 5.78 -9.81
N VAL A 54 5.95 4.67 -9.35
CA VAL A 54 5.96 4.29 -7.93
C VAL A 54 7.34 4.42 -7.33
N ARG A 55 7.40 4.90 -6.09
CA ARG A 55 8.61 4.99 -5.28
C ARG A 55 8.30 4.82 -3.80
N ILE A 56 9.30 4.36 -3.05
CA ILE A 56 9.27 4.31 -1.59
C ILE A 56 10.40 5.21 -1.09
N ALA A 57 10.04 6.28 -0.38
CA ALA A 57 11.02 7.24 0.11
C ALA A 57 12.05 6.53 1.01
N GLY A 58 13.34 6.81 0.79
CA GLY A 58 14.43 6.27 1.60
C GLY A 58 14.70 4.78 1.43
N HIS A 59 14.14 4.12 0.40
CA HIS A 59 14.34 2.69 0.14
C HIS A 59 14.56 2.42 -1.34
N GLU A 60 15.53 1.55 -1.64
CA GLU A 60 15.65 0.91 -2.94
C GLU A 60 14.64 -0.26 -3.03
N MET A 61 14.09 -0.50 -4.22
CA MET A 61 13.21 -1.62 -4.50
C MET A 61 13.88 -2.58 -5.48
N THR A 62 13.75 -3.87 -5.26
CA THR A 62 14.17 -4.89 -6.23
C THR A 62 12.94 -5.48 -6.93
N VAL A 63 12.76 -5.22 -8.22
CA VAL A 63 11.72 -5.86 -9.03
C VAL A 63 12.08 -7.33 -9.22
N THR A 64 11.17 -8.24 -8.87
CA THR A 64 11.39 -9.70 -8.98
C THR A 64 10.41 -10.39 -9.89
N HIS A 65 9.20 -9.84 -10.05
CA HIS A 65 8.21 -10.37 -10.99
C HIS A 65 7.52 -9.24 -11.73
N ALA A 66 7.22 -9.48 -13.00
CA ALA A 66 6.35 -8.66 -13.83
C ALA A 66 5.20 -9.54 -14.36
N ASP A 67 3.98 -9.08 -14.18
CA ASP A 67 2.73 -9.77 -14.55
C ASP A 67 2.61 -11.21 -14.05
N GLY A 68 3.16 -11.45 -12.86
CA GLY A 68 3.16 -12.75 -12.19
C GLY A 68 4.21 -13.73 -12.73
N ARG A 69 5.10 -13.29 -13.63
CA ARG A 69 6.24 -14.09 -14.11
C ARG A 69 7.53 -13.61 -13.44
N PRO A 70 8.40 -14.52 -12.99
CA PRO A 70 9.69 -14.13 -12.46
C PRO A 70 10.53 -13.46 -13.55
N VAL A 71 11.27 -12.43 -13.17
CA VAL A 71 12.23 -11.73 -14.03
C VAL A 71 13.61 -11.76 -13.37
N GLU A 72 14.64 -11.40 -14.13
CA GLU A 72 15.95 -11.12 -13.53
C GLU A 72 15.79 -9.97 -12.51
N PRO A 73 16.26 -10.12 -11.26
CA PRO A 73 16.09 -9.09 -10.25
C PRO A 73 16.78 -7.77 -10.65
N VAL A 74 16.03 -6.67 -10.62
CA VAL A 74 16.55 -5.34 -10.95
C VAL A 74 16.31 -4.38 -9.78
N ALA A 75 17.40 -3.81 -9.27
CA ALA A 75 17.38 -2.75 -8.26
C ALA A 75 16.99 -1.40 -8.89
N VAL A 76 16.00 -0.72 -8.32
CA VAL A 76 15.45 0.55 -8.80
C VAL A 76 15.00 1.45 -7.64
N ASP A 77 15.19 2.75 -7.78
CA ASP A 77 14.60 3.75 -6.86
C ASP A 77 13.10 4.00 -7.15
N SER A 78 12.71 3.81 -8.40
CA SER A 78 11.34 3.96 -8.87
C SER A 78 11.10 3.14 -10.13
N PHE A 79 9.86 2.78 -10.40
CA PHE A 79 9.46 2.12 -11.64
C PHE A 79 8.12 2.65 -12.12
N THR A 80 7.87 2.52 -13.43
CA THR A 80 6.60 2.87 -14.05
C THR A 80 5.87 1.62 -14.52
N PHE A 81 4.54 1.65 -14.46
CA PHE A 81 3.70 0.54 -14.87
C PHE A 81 2.31 1.04 -15.30
N GLY A 82 1.85 0.52 -16.43
CA GLY A 82 0.62 0.87 -17.10
C GLY A 82 -0.60 0.16 -16.53
N ALA A 83 -1.77 0.53 -17.06
CA ALA A 83 -3.06 -0.01 -16.67
C ALA A 83 -3.09 -1.55 -16.82
N GLY A 84 -3.51 -2.25 -15.76
CA GLY A 84 -3.62 -3.71 -15.73
C GLY A 84 -2.33 -4.45 -15.40
N GLU A 85 -1.18 -3.78 -15.38
CA GLU A 85 0.10 -4.42 -15.06
C GLU A 85 0.27 -4.67 -13.56
N ARG A 86 1.07 -5.69 -13.24
CA ARG A 86 1.40 -6.09 -11.86
C ARG A 86 2.89 -6.26 -11.68
N TYR A 87 3.44 -5.67 -10.64
CA TYR A 87 4.86 -5.80 -10.30
C TYR A 87 5.01 -6.30 -8.87
N ASP A 88 5.82 -7.36 -8.68
CA ASP A 88 6.24 -7.78 -7.35
C ASP A 88 7.63 -7.24 -7.09
N VAL A 89 7.74 -6.38 -6.08
CA VAL A 89 9.00 -5.79 -5.66
C VAL A 89 9.32 -6.21 -4.24
N VAL A 90 10.60 -6.36 -3.97
CA VAL A 90 11.13 -6.66 -2.65
C VAL A 90 11.81 -5.42 -2.12
N VAL A 91 11.57 -5.13 -0.84
CA VAL A 91 12.18 -4.03 -0.10
C VAL A 91 12.80 -4.58 1.17
N GLU A 92 14.03 -4.16 1.44
CA GLU A 92 14.70 -4.44 2.70
C GLU A 92 14.56 -3.23 3.62
N ALA A 93 14.01 -3.45 4.81
CA ALA A 93 13.72 -2.40 5.77
C ALA A 93 15.00 -1.99 6.54
N THR A 94 15.90 -1.26 5.88
CA THR A 94 17.23 -0.89 6.41
C THR A 94 17.33 0.56 6.90
N ASN A 95 16.25 1.32 6.84
CA ASN A 95 16.24 2.76 7.11
C ASN A 95 15.10 3.14 8.08
N PRO A 96 15.31 2.99 9.41
CA PRO A 96 14.28 3.24 10.41
C PRO A 96 13.66 4.63 10.32
N GLY A 97 12.32 4.69 10.38
CA GLY A 97 11.58 5.95 10.36
C GLY A 97 10.16 5.80 9.84
N THR A 98 9.60 6.89 9.34
CA THR A 98 8.28 6.90 8.68
C THR A 98 8.47 7.40 7.25
N TRP A 99 8.15 6.55 6.28
CA TRP A 99 8.44 6.81 4.87
C TRP A 99 7.17 6.78 4.03
N ALA A 100 7.12 7.61 2.99
CA ALA A 100 6.01 7.60 2.06
C ALA A 100 6.22 6.54 0.97
N VAL A 101 5.20 5.71 0.77
CA VAL A 101 5.00 4.94 -0.46
C VAL A 101 4.12 5.81 -1.36
N GLN A 102 4.62 6.19 -2.53
CA GLN A 102 3.94 7.13 -3.41
C GLN A 102 3.77 6.56 -4.81
N ALA A 103 2.60 6.78 -5.40
CA ALA A 103 2.32 6.54 -6.81
C ALA A 103 1.83 7.84 -7.46
N ASP A 104 2.63 8.37 -8.37
CA ASP A 104 2.34 9.57 -9.14
C ASP A 104 1.77 9.16 -10.51
N ALA A 105 0.68 9.77 -10.97
CA ALA A 105 0.27 9.61 -12.36
C ALA A 105 1.30 10.29 -13.27
N LEU A 106 1.68 9.64 -14.38
CA LEU A 106 2.59 10.25 -15.36
C LEU A 106 1.95 11.44 -16.06
N ASP A 107 0.62 11.44 -16.15
CA ASP A 107 -0.20 12.46 -16.78
C ASP A 107 -1.33 12.89 -15.84
N GLY A 108 -1.57 14.20 -15.77
CA GLY A 108 -2.53 14.79 -14.85
C GLY A 108 -1.87 15.56 -13.71
N ASN A 109 -2.69 16.15 -12.84
CA ASN A 109 -2.26 16.98 -11.70
C ASN A 109 -2.98 16.59 -10.40
N GLU A 110 -3.55 15.38 -10.38
CA GLU A 110 -4.23 14.83 -9.22
C GLU A 110 -3.24 14.63 -8.05
N PRO A 111 -3.68 14.83 -6.80
CA PRO A 111 -2.89 14.47 -5.65
C PRO A 111 -2.44 13.00 -5.73
N PRO A 112 -1.15 12.72 -5.46
CA PRO A 112 -0.59 11.41 -5.69
C PRO A 112 -1.09 10.39 -4.69
N ALA A 113 -1.16 9.13 -5.10
CA ALA A 113 -1.61 8.06 -4.23
C ALA A 113 -0.56 7.83 -3.15
N ARG A 114 -0.98 7.77 -1.88
CA ARG A 114 -0.05 7.71 -0.75
C ARG A 114 -0.39 6.57 0.20
N ALA A 115 0.65 5.85 0.59
CA ALA A 115 0.68 4.97 1.75
C ALA A 115 1.91 5.32 2.60
N VAL A 116 1.95 4.77 3.80
CA VAL A 116 3.01 5.00 4.77
C VAL A 116 3.68 3.68 5.11
N LEU A 117 4.99 3.66 5.09
CA LEU A 117 5.82 2.61 5.66
C LEU A 117 6.29 3.09 7.02
N GLU A 118 5.82 2.45 8.09
CA GLU A 118 6.12 2.84 9.46
C GLU A 118 6.98 1.77 10.13
N TYR A 119 8.15 2.17 10.60
CA TYR A 119 9.02 1.26 11.34
C TYR A 119 8.53 1.11 12.77
N GLU A 120 8.42 -0.14 13.23
CA GLU A 120 8.21 -0.44 14.63
C GLU A 120 9.44 0.04 15.41
N SER A 121 9.23 0.97 16.35
CA SER A 121 10.29 1.33 17.30
C SER A 121 10.69 0.07 18.09
N ALA A 122 11.97 -0.04 18.46
CA ALA A 122 12.55 -1.20 19.15
C ALA A 122 11.92 -1.58 20.53
N GLY A 123 10.79 -0.97 20.92
CA GLY A 123 9.97 -1.33 22.08
C GLY A 123 8.58 -1.91 21.77
N GLY A 124 8.19 -2.03 20.50
CA GLY A 124 6.88 -2.54 20.09
C GLY A 124 7.02 -3.78 19.22
N GLY A 125 7.26 -4.93 19.85
CA GLY A 125 7.47 -6.18 19.14
C GLY A 125 6.20 -6.70 18.46
N ALA A 126 6.45 -7.21 17.26
CA ALA A 126 5.62 -8.07 16.43
C ALA A 126 4.49 -7.32 15.73
N HIS A 127 4.59 -7.37 14.40
CA HIS A 127 3.49 -7.36 13.46
C HIS A 127 2.19 -7.62 14.18
N SER A 128 1.26 -6.68 14.03
CA SER A 128 -0.17 -6.89 14.18
C SER A 128 -0.63 -8.09 13.35
N ALA A 129 -0.26 -9.30 13.80
CA ALA A 129 -1.18 -10.36 13.99
C ALA A 129 -2.33 -9.70 14.74
N ARG A 130 -3.33 -9.29 13.96
CA ARG A 130 -4.73 -9.52 14.26
C ARG A 130 -4.92 -10.97 14.71
N ARG A 131 -4.33 -11.36 15.84
CA ARG A 131 -5.00 -12.18 16.83
C ARG A 131 -6.21 -11.34 17.18
N ARG A 132 -7.31 -11.58 16.45
CA ARG A 132 -8.63 -11.46 17.03
C ARG A 132 -8.53 -12.21 18.34
N ARG A 133 -8.33 -11.48 19.44
CA ARG A 133 -8.74 -11.96 20.75
C ARG A 133 -10.22 -12.20 20.55
N VAL A 134 -10.59 -13.46 20.36
CA VAL A 134 -11.93 -13.90 20.66
C VAL A 134 -12.07 -13.64 22.15
N THR A 135 -12.49 -12.43 22.50
CA THR A 135 -13.01 -12.14 23.83
C THR A 135 -14.36 -12.83 23.88
N ASN A 136 -14.36 -14.15 24.03
CA ASN A 136 -15.49 -14.81 24.66
C ASN A 136 -15.22 -14.74 26.16
N CYS A 137 -15.41 -13.54 26.70
CA CYS A 137 -15.53 -13.33 28.13
C CYS A 137 -17.00 -13.05 28.41
N SER A 138 -17.83 -14.07 28.19
CA SER A 138 -19.16 -14.13 28.80
C SER A 138 -18.97 -14.67 30.20
N THR A 139 -18.49 -13.82 31.11
CA THR A 139 -18.67 -14.07 32.54
C THR A 139 -20.10 -13.74 32.88
N GLU A 140 -20.99 -14.71 32.67
CA GLU A 140 -22.22 -14.86 33.44
C GLU A 140 -22.67 -16.32 33.31
N THR A 141 -22.85 -16.96 34.47
CA THR A 141 -23.40 -18.31 34.68
C THR A 141 -22.47 -19.50 34.41
N CYS A 142 -21.32 -19.56 35.09
CA CYS A 142 -20.76 -20.84 35.53
C CYS A 142 -21.58 -21.35 36.73
N GLY A 143 -22.83 -21.72 36.45
CA GLY A 143 -23.80 -22.30 37.37
C GLY A 143 -23.82 -23.82 37.23
N ARG A 144 -23.16 -24.48 38.16
CA ARG A 144 -23.11 -25.92 38.42
C ARG A 144 -24.49 -26.60 38.25
N SER A 145 -24.59 -27.59 37.37
CA SER A 145 -25.68 -28.58 37.38
C SER A 145 -25.11 -29.97 37.71
N PRO A 146 -25.46 -30.57 38.85
CA PRO A 146 -25.35 -32.01 39.03
C PRO A 146 -26.68 -32.68 38.67
N ARG A 147 -26.57 -33.67 37.78
CA ARG A 147 -27.61 -34.62 37.37
C ARG A 147 -28.31 -35.23 38.59
N SER A 148 -29.63 -35.15 38.67
CA SER A 148 -30.44 -36.06 39.50
C SER A 148 -31.06 -37.13 38.61
N THR A 149 -30.67 -38.36 38.89
CA THR A 149 -31.28 -39.61 38.44
C THR A 149 -32.76 -39.67 38.85
N GLY A 150 -33.61 -40.13 37.94
CA GLY A 150 -35.03 -40.45 38.17
C GLY A 150 -35.60 -41.14 36.95
#